data_AF-A0A8C3JRB4-F1
#
_entry.id   AF-A0A8C3JRB4-F1
#
_cell.length_a   1.000
_cell.length_b   1.000
_cell.length_c   1.000
_cell.angle_alpha   90.00
_cell.angle_beta   90.00
_cell.angle_gamma   90.00
#
_symmetry.space_group_name_H-M   'P 1'
#
loop_
_entity.id
_entity.type
_entity.pdbx_description
1 polymer ?
#
loop_
_entity_poly.entity_id
_entity_poly.type
_entity_poly.pdbx_seq_one_letter_code
_entity_poly.pdbx_strand_id
1 'polypeptide(L)'
;MAAPPADGVIVLDDEDEGVPPARPPTPPGPSAAPPPNPPQPNGAPPDSPAPPASSGGKGGGGYKAENERLFREFLELCTPLTEEHPEVIPFLLGRHQKATPEFLSSAELRNVLSRCLGRVRARPNKVYVYINELCTLLKAHTLRRKLAPVPVPAVPDAASPSPTPPDAAPAPPNASPGGSKRQIRYLENLLRVYTGEIRRLQERELDLAELDSEDSPYLQESRLKRRMMRIFERLCQLKRCSSLTGRVIEQRIPYRGTRYPEVNRRIERFINRPEAFPDYSDILKVIQKASARHSLGLARRQMESMAQDAFREVGNRLQERRHLDLVYNFGSHLTDQYRPGEGRGRLWRGGGAHRGVVELLERSEGAHRGVVELLERSDGARRGVVELIEGWWSSWRGVMELVEGWWSS
;
A
#
# COMPACT_ATOMS: atom_id res chain seq x y z
N MET A 1 30.19 -43.36 -14.49
CA MET A 1 28.83 -42.96 -14.07
C MET A 1 28.86 -42.68 -12.58
N ALA A 2 28.28 -41.58 -12.12
CA ALA A 2 28.13 -41.24 -10.70
C ALA A 2 26.75 -40.58 -10.53
N ALA A 3 26.03 -40.92 -9.47
CA ALA A 3 24.71 -40.37 -9.18
C ALA A 3 24.82 -39.08 -8.34
N PRO A 4 23.90 -38.11 -8.49
CA PRO A 4 23.88 -36.90 -7.66
C PRO A 4 23.30 -37.19 -6.27
N PRO A 5 23.79 -36.53 -5.20
CA PRO A 5 23.09 -36.46 -3.92
C PRO A 5 21.88 -35.50 -4.00
N ALA A 6 20.89 -35.71 -3.13
CA ALA A 6 19.58 -35.06 -3.23
C ALA A 6 19.52 -33.61 -2.70
N ASP A 7 18.50 -32.87 -3.15
CA ASP A 7 18.17 -31.52 -2.68
C ASP A 7 17.83 -31.47 -1.18
N GLY A 8 18.53 -30.62 -0.45
CA GLY A 8 18.23 -30.30 0.94
C GLY A 8 17.15 -29.22 1.03
N VAL A 9 15.88 -29.63 1.12
CA VAL A 9 14.76 -28.72 1.37
C VAL A 9 14.92 -28.03 2.73
N ILE A 10 15.22 -26.73 2.74
CA ILE A 10 15.32 -25.94 3.96
C ILE A 10 13.91 -25.59 4.44
N VAL A 11 13.41 -26.33 5.43
CA VAL A 11 12.25 -25.91 6.23
C VAL A 11 12.65 -24.67 7.02
N LEU A 12 11.86 -23.60 6.90
CA LEU A 12 12.01 -22.37 7.69
C LEU A 12 10.83 -22.28 8.66
N ASP A 13 11.07 -22.55 9.93
CA ASP A 13 10.15 -22.16 11.01
C ASP A 13 10.06 -20.63 11.09
N ASP A 14 8.83 -20.12 11.16
CA ASP A 14 8.53 -18.69 11.25
C ASP A 14 8.20 -18.29 12.71
N GLU A 15 9.19 -17.80 13.45
CA GLU A 15 9.00 -17.13 14.76
C GLU A 15 9.57 -15.70 14.71
N ASP A 16 8.69 -14.69 14.81
CA ASP A 16 9.05 -13.25 14.79
C ASP A 16 8.02 -12.45 15.62
N GLU A 17 8.33 -12.20 16.89
CA GLU A 17 7.53 -11.39 17.82
C GLU A 17 7.83 -9.89 17.67
N GLY A 18 6.79 -9.06 17.62
CA GLY A 18 6.89 -7.66 17.18
C GLY A 18 6.02 -6.69 18.00
N VAL A 19 6.64 -5.95 18.91
CA VAL A 19 5.98 -5.06 19.89
C VAL A 19 5.19 -3.92 19.23
N PRO A 20 3.93 -3.66 19.61
CA PRO A 20 3.12 -2.55 19.09
C PRO A 20 3.49 -1.18 19.73
N PRO A 21 3.35 -0.05 19.02
CA PRO A 21 3.62 1.28 19.54
C PRO A 21 2.54 1.77 20.53
N ALA A 22 2.97 2.53 21.54
CA ALA A 22 2.09 3.05 22.59
C ALA A 22 1.14 4.17 22.11
N ARG A 23 -0.06 4.22 22.70
CA ARG A 23 -1.00 5.36 22.55
C ARG A 23 -0.67 6.49 23.54
N PRO A 24 -0.88 7.77 23.17
CA PRO A 24 -0.77 8.88 24.11
C PRO A 24 -1.95 8.94 25.10
N PRO A 25 -1.76 9.49 26.31
CA PRO A 25 -2.80 9.59 27.34
C PRO A 25 -3.74 10.78 27.14
N THR A 26 -4.99 10.64 27.58
CA THR A 26 -5.98 11.73 27.70
C THR A 26 -6.18 12.12 29.17
N PRO A 27 -6.24 13.42 29.52
CA PRO A 27 -6.41 13.88 30.91
C PRO A 27 -7.85 13.70 31.44
N PRO A 28 -8.07 13.75 32.77
CA PRO A 28 -9.37 13.53 33.39
C PRO A 28 -10.31 14.75 33.29
N GLY A 29 -11.63 14.51 33.41
CA GLY A 29 -12.65 15.55 33.52
C GLY A 29 -13.28 15.64 34.93
N PRO A 30 -14.30 16.49 35.14
CA PRO A 30 -15.12 16.53 36.36
C PRO A 30 -16.59 16.10 36.15
N SER A 31 -17.29 15.78 37.24
CA SER A 31 -18.68 15.26 37.25
C SER A 31 -19.78 16.33 37.36
N ALA A 32 -20.99 16.03 36.87
CA ALA A 32 -22.27 16.60 37.33
C ALA A 32 -23.49 15.74 36.92
N ALA A 33 -24.53 15.71 37.78
CA ALA A 33 -25.90 15.15 37.59
C ALA A 33 -26.79 15.65 38.75
N PRO A 34 -28.15 15.47 38.79
CA PRO A 34 -29.12 14.90 37.85
C PRO A 34 -30.06 16.05 37.33
N PRO A 35 -31.43 16.16 37.39
CA PRO A 35 -32.57 15.26 37.68
C PRO A 35 -33.70 15.29 36.57
N PRO A 36 -35.06 15.38 36.76
CA PRO A 36 -36.01 14.58 35.94
C PRO A 36 -37.24 15.28 35.27
N ASN A 37 -38.05 14.46 34.56
CA ASN A 37 -39.46 14.56 34.03
C ASN A 37 -40.47 15.54 34.71
N PRO A 38 -41.67 15.92 34.12
CA PRO A 38 -42.58 15.12 33.25
C PRO A 38 -43.26 15.87 32.00
N PRO A 39 -44.60 15.89 31.69
CA PRO A 39 -45.12 15.17 30.48
C PRO A 39 -46.20 15.84 29.55
N GLN A 40 -46.33 15.32 28.30
CA GLN A 40 -47.56 15.25 27.43
C GLN A 40 -48.28 16.57 26.97
N PRO A 41 -49.34 16.59 26.11
CA PRO A 41 -50.20 15.51 25.55
C PRO A 41 -50.58 15.53 24.03
N ASN A 42 -51.17 14.40 23.58
CA ASN A 42 -52.23 14.13 22.56
C ASN A 42 -52.28 14.73 21.12
N GLY A 43 -52.59 13.84 20.15
CA GLY A 43 -53.25 14.14 18.87
C GLY A 43 -53.29 12.94 17.88
N ALA A 44 -54.47 12.33 17.63
CA ALA A 44 -54.71 11.20 16.68
C ALA A 44 -56.23 10.86 16.58
N PRO A 45 -56.70 9.98 15.65
CA PRO A 45 -56.17 9.54 14.34
C PRO A 45 -56.95 10.33 13.23
N PRO A 46 -57.78 9.80 12.28
CA PRO A 46 -57.87 8.49 11.55
C PRO A 46 -56.70 8.24 10.55
N ASP A 47 -56.73 7.35 9.53
CA ASP A 47 -57.69 6.31 9.10
C ASP A 47 -56.95 5.05 8.54
N SER A 48 -57.68 3.96 8.26
CA SER A 48 -57.17 2.62 7.86
C SER A 48 -57.22 2.35 6.33
N PRO A 49 -56.61 1.27 5.74
CA PRO A 49 -56.53 -0.10 6.30
C PRO A 49 -55.23 -0.92 6.06
N ALA A 50 -55.21 -2.10 6.68
CA ALA A 50 -54.32 -3.26 6.46
C ALA A 50 -55.18 -4.46 5.93
N PRO A 51 -54.72 -5.73 5.80
CA PRO A 51 -53.41 -6.35 6.06
C PRO A 51 -52.90 -7.11 4.79
N PRO A 52 -52.40 -8.38 4.73
CA PRO A 52 -52.24 -9.47 5.72
C PRO A 52 -50.86 -9.54 6.38
N ALA A 53 -50.80 -10.18 7.56
CA ALA A 53 -49.55 -10.55 8.21
C ALA A 53 -49.23 -12.04 7.97
N SER A 54 -47.94 -12.40 8.01
CA SER A 54 -47.52 -13.80 8.20
C SER A 54 -46.32 -13.88 9.16
N SER A 55 -46.51 -14.68 10.23
CA SER A 55 -45.49 -15.32 11.07
C SER A 55 -44.14 -14.62 11.27
N GLY A 56 -43.98 -13.93 12.40
CA GLY A 56 -42.65 -13.77 13.02
C GLY A 56 -42.17 -15.11 13.59
N GLY A 57 -40.87 -15.43 13.42
CA GLY A 57 -40.28 -16.67 13.93
C GLY A 57 -38.84 -16.47 14.41
N LYS A 58 -38.53 -16.90 15.63
CA LYS A 58 -37.14 -16.96 16.14
C LYS A 58 -36.39 -18.08 15.43
N GLY A 59 -35.24 -17.77 14.82
CA GLY A 59 -34.45 -18.79 14.12
C GLY A 59 -33.01 -18.33 13.84
N GLY A 60 -32.14 -18.39 14.85
CA GLY A 60 -30.72 -18.02 14.77
C GLY A 60 -29.84 -18.99 13.97
N GLY A 61 -30.27 -19.36 12.76
CA GLY A 61 -29.57 -20.30 11.87
C GLY A 61 -30.15 -20.44 10.46
N GLY A 62 -31.31 -19.84 10.15
CA GLY A 62 -32.00 -20.04 8.86
C GLY A 62 -31.18 -19.61 7.63
N TYR A 63 -30.47 -18.49 7.73
CA TYR A 63 -29.69 -17.89 6.63
C TYR A 63 -28.62 -18.82 6.05
N LYS A 64 -28.01 -19.72 6.83
CA LYS A 64 -26.89 -20.55 6.35
C LYS A 64 -27.33 -21.49 5.21
N ALA A 65 -28.42 -22.23 5.41
CA ALA A 65 -28.95 -23.14 4.39
C ALA A 65 -29.53 -22.40 3.17
N GLU A 66 -30.09 -21.20 3.40
CA GLU A 66 -30.56 -20.32 2.33
C GLU A 66 -29.39 -19.80 1.48
N ASN A 67 -28.30 -19.34 2.11
CA ASN A 67 -27.08 -18.88 1.44
C ASN A 67 -26.38 -20.00 0.66
N GLU A 68 -26.23 -21.20 1.24
CA GLU A 68 -25.64 -22.35 0.55
C GLU A 68 -26.46 -22.79 -0.67
N ARG A 69 -27.79 -22.60 -0.66
CA ARG A 69 -28.66 -22.80 -1.83
C ARG A 69 -28.46 -21.71 -2.87
N LEU A 70 -28.54 -20.44 -2.48
CA LEU A 70 -28.40 -19.29 -3.40
C LEU A 70 -27.01 -19.23 -4.05
N PHE A 71 -25.96 -19.69 -3.35
CA PHE A 71 -24.61 -19.79 -3.90
C PHE A 71 -24.51 -20.91 -4.96
N ARG A 72 -25.13 -22.08 -4.72
CA ARG A 72 -25.23 -23.15 -5.75
C ARG A 72 -26.03 -22.69 -6.97
N GLU A 73 -27.18 -22.06 -6.76
CA GLU A 73 -28.01 -21.46 -7.82
C GLU A 73 -27.23 -20.40 -8.63
N PHE A 74 -26.29 -19.68 -8.00
CA PHE A 74 -25.42 -18.71 -8.66
C PHE A 74 -24.33 -19.39 -9.50
N LEU A 75 -23.69 -20.45 -9.01
CA LEU A 75 -22.71 -21.23 -9.78
C LEU A 75 -23.36 -21.95 -10.96
N GLU A 76 -24.55 -22.52 -10.78
CA GLU A 76 -25.35 -23.16 -11.84
C GLU A 76 -25.66 -22.17 -12.98
N LEU A 77 -26.04 -20.92 -12.66
CA LEU A 77 -26.25 -19.86 -13.66
C LEU A 77 -24.97 -19.31 -14.29
N CYS A 78 -23.84 -19.32 -13.58
CA CYS A 78 -22.56 -18.84 -14.12
C CYS A 78 -21.87 -19.88 -15.02
N THR A 79 -22.09 -21.18 -14.79
CA THR A 79 -21.41 -22.27 -15.52
C THR A 79 -21.54 -22.14 -17.05
N PRO A 80 -22.75 -22.04 -17.65
CA PRO A 80 -22.90 -21.87 -19.11
C PRO A 80 -22.63 -20.44 -19.61
N LEU A 81 -22.24 -19.52 -18.71
CA LEU A 81 -21.84 -18.14 -19.04
C LEU A 81 -20.34 -17.91 -18.89
N THR A 82 -19.58 -18.94 -18.51
CA THR A 82 -18.12 -18.92 -18.31
C THR A 82 -17.43 -20.08 -19.03
N GLU A 83 -18.00 -20.54 -20.15
CA GLU A 83 -17.45 -21.65 -20.96
C GLU A 83 -16.04 -21.34 -21.51
N GLU A 84 -15.72 -20.06 -21.74
CA GLU A 84 -14.39 -19.57 -22.12
C GLU A 84 -13.35 -19.67 -20.98
N HIS A 85 -13.81 -19.69 -19.72
CA HIS A 85 -12.98 -19.61 -18.50
C HIS A 85 -13.51 -20.52 -17.38
N PRO A 86 -13.50 -21.86 -17.56
CA PRO A 86 -14.08 -22.81 -16.61
C PRO A 86 -13.42 -22.78 -15.22
N GLU A 87 -12.17 -22.31 -15.11
CA GLU A 87 -11.42 -22.13 -13.86
C GLU A 87 -12.06 -21.14 -12.87
N VAL A 88 -12.97 -20.28 -13.33
CA VAL A 88 -13.66 -19.29 -12.49
C VAL A 88 -14.61 -19.96 -11.47
N ILE A 89 -15.23 -21.09 -11.83
CA ILE A 89 -16.15 -21.85 -10.95
C ILE A 89 -15.42 -22.48 -9.74
N PRO A 90 -14.32 -23.26 -9.89
CA PRO A 90 -13.57 -23.76 -8.75
C PRO A 90 -12.86 -22.64 -7.96
N PHE A 91 -12.48 -21.53 -8.59
CA PHE A 91 -11.96 -20.36 -7.86
C PHE A 91 -13.02 -19.74 -6.92
N LEU A 92 -14.24 -19.51 -7.41
CA LEU A 92 -15.38 -19.07 -6.60
C LEU A 92 -15.65 -20.02 -5.44
N LEU A 93 -15.71 -21.33 -5.71
CA LEU A 93 -15.91 -22.37 -4.69
C LEU A 93 -14.82 -22.31 -3.61
N GLY A 94 -13.55 -22.21 -4.01
CA GLY A 94 -12.40 -22.12 -3.11
C GLY A 94 -12.33 -20.81 -2.31
N ARG A 95 -12.89 -19.69 -2.82
CA ARG A 95 -13.07 -18.45 -2.07
C ARG A 95 -14.23 -18.58 -1.06
N HIS A 96 -15.34 -19.22 -1.42
CA HIS A 96 -16.47 -19.47 -0.51
C HIS A 96 -16.09 -20.37 0.67
N GLN A 97 -15.34 -21.45 0.44
CA GLN A 97 -14.84 -22.34 1.50
C GLN A 97 -13.90 -21.65 2.50
N LYS A 98 -13.27 -20.51 2.14
CA LYS A 98 -12.35 -19.74 2.98
C LYS A 98 -13.03 -18.58 3.73
N ALA A 99 -14.32 -18.34 3.50
CA ALA A 99 -15.10 -17.31 4.18
C ALA A 99 -15.39 -17.69 5.65
N THR A 100 -15.60 -16.67 6.49
CA THR A 100 -15.96 -16.88 7.90
C THR A 100 -17.33 -17.56 8.05
N PRO A 101 -17.49 -18.52 9.00
CA PRO A 101 -18.77 -19.22 9.17
C PRO A 101 -19.91 -18.29 9.60
N GLU A 102 -19.58 -17.23 10.35
CA GLU A 102 -20.50 -16.15 10.73
C GLU A 102 -21.05 -15.43 9.48
N PHE A 103 -20.17 -15.00 8.57
CA PHE A 103 -20.57 -14.37 7.30
C PHE A 103 -21.35 -15.33 6.38
N LEU A 104 -20.97 -16.61 6.31
CA LEU A 104 -21.74 -17.64 5.59
C LEU A 104 -23.16 -17.81 6.15
N SER A 105 -23.37 -17.51 7.44
CA SER A 105 -24.70 -17.46 8.08
C SER A 105 -25.34 -16.05 8.11
N SER A 106 -24.80 -15.06 7.39
CA SER A 106 -25.28 -13.68 7.45
C SER A 106 -26.43 -13.37 6.48
N ALA A 107 -27.23 -12.36 6.84
CA ALA A 107 -28.19 -11.73 5.93
C ALA A 107 -27.50 -10.89 4.83
N GLU A 108 -26.25 -10.45 5.05
CA GLU A 108 -25.47 -9.66 4.10
C GLU A 108 -25.11 -10.47 2.86
N LEU A 109 -24.52 -11.66 3.06
CA LEU A 109 -24.23 -12.60 1.97
C LEU A 109 -25.50 -12.92 1.18
N ARG A 110 -26.62 -13.19 1.88
CA ARG A 110 -27.92 -13.45 1.23
C ARG A 110 -28.34 -12.32 0.30
N ASN A 111 -28.34 -11.10 0.83
CA ASN A 111 -28.82 -9.92 0.12
C ASN A 111 -27.95 -9.59 -1.10
N VAL A 112 -26.67 -9.95 -1.08
CA VAL A 112 -25.78 -9.85 -2.26
C VAL A 112 -26.00 -11.00 -3.22
N LEU A 113 -26.09 -12.26 -2.78
CA LEU A 113 -26.38 -13.41 -3.65
C LEU A 113 -27.69 -13.21 -4.43
N SER A 114 -28.80 -12.85 -3.76
CA SER A 114 -30.08 -12.57 -4.42
C SER A 114 -29.99 -11.42 -5.43
N ARG A 115 -29.16 -10.41 -5.16
CA ARG A 115 -28.91 -9.28 -6.08
C ARG A 115 -28.08 -9.70 -7.28
N CYS A 116 -27.03 -10.48 -7.08
CA CYS A 116 -26.16 -11.01 -8.15
C CYS A 116 -26.94 -11.98 -9.04
N LEU A 117 -27.75 -12.89 -8.46
CA LEU A 117 -28.68 -13.77 -9.19
C LEU A 117 -29.64 -12.99 -10.09
N GLY A 118 -30.31 -11.96 -9.54
CA GLY A 118 -31.21 -11.10 -10.32
C GLY A 118 -30.49 -10.33 -11.44
N ARG A 119 -29.25 -9.88 -11.18
CA ARG A 119 -28.42 -9.18 -12.17
C ARG A 119 -27.91 -10.09 -13.30
N VAL A 120 -27.45 -11.29 -12.99
CA VAL A 120 -27.06 -12.31 -13.99
C VAL A 120 -28.26 -12.64 -14.88
N ARG A 121 -29.42 -12.94 -14.29
CA ARG A 121 -30.66 -13.22 -15.02
C ARG A 121 -31.11 -12.08 -15.94
N ALA A 122 -30.93 -10.83 -15.54
CA ALA A 122 -31.32 -9.66 -16.33
C ALA A 122 -30.27 -9.23 -17.38
N ARG A 123 -28.98 -9.49 -17.16
CA ARG A 123 -27.85 -9.04 -18.00
C ARG A 123 -26.70 -10.06 -17.98
N PRO A 124 -26.84 -11.22 -18.65
CA PRO A 124 -25.82 -12.28 -18.62
C PRO A 124 -24.46 -11.83 -19.18
N ASN A 125 -24.46 -10.90 -20.13
CA ASN A 125 -23.26 -10.28 -20.71
C ASN A 125 -22.37 -9.48 -19.73
N LYS A 126 -22.72 -9.42 -18.43
CA LYS A 126 -21.89 -8.85 -17.37
C LYS A 126 -21.61 -9.85 -16.23
N VAL A 127 -21.73 -11.15 -16.49
CA VAL A 127 -21.50 -12.23 -15.50
C VAL A 127 -20.20 -12.05 -14.70
N TYR A 128 -19.07 -11.79 -15.38
CA TYR A 128 -17.76 -11.58 -14.73
C TYR A 128 -17.73 -10.38 -13.77
N VAL A 129 -18.55 -9.34 -14.00
CA VAL A 129 -18.66 -8.19 -13.07
C VAL A 129 -19.38 -8.61 -11.78
N TYR A 130 -20.42 -9.43 -11.87
CA TYR A 130 -21.17 -9.93 -10.71
C TYR A 130 -20.41 -11.03 -9.96
N ILE A 131 -19.63 -11.84 -10.69
CA ILE A 131 -18.64 -12.76 -10.12
C ILE A 131 -17.58 -11.97 -9.34
N ASN A 132 -17.05 -10.86 -9.88
CA ASN A 132 -16.06 -10.04 -9.17
C ASN A 132 -16.66 -9.31 -7.95
N GLU A 133 -17.92 -8.84 -8.03
CA GLU A 133 -18.67 -8.29 -6.89
C GLU A 133 -18.75 -9.32 -5.74
N LEU A 134 -19.09 -10.57 -6.05
CA LEU A 134 -19.17 -11.66 -5.08
C LEU A 134 -17.78 -12.10 -4.57
N CYS A 135 -16.78 -12.25 -5.45
CA CYS A 135 -15.41 -12.61 -5.09
C CYS A 135 -14.76 -11.58 -4.16
N THR A 136 -14.99 -10.28 -4.42
CA THR A 136 -14.48 -9.18 -3.59
C THR A 136 -15.09 -9.24 -2.18
N LEU A 137 -16.40 -9.46 -2.08
CA LEU A 137 -17.09 -9.62 -0.80
C LEU A 137 -16.62 -10.88 -0.04
N LEU A 138 -16.56 -12.03 -0.70
CA LEU A 138 -16.05 -13.27 -0.10
C LEU A 138 -14.61 -13.07 0.42
N LYS A 139 -13.74 -12.38 -0.35
CA LYS A 139 -12.37 -12.05 0.06
C LYS A 139 -12.33 -11.18 1.32
N ALA A 140 -13.19 -10.16 1.41
CA ALA A 140 -13.29 -9.26 2.56
C ALA A 140 -13.68 -9.99 3.86
N HIS A 141 -14.55 -11.01 3.77
CA HIS A 141 -15.00 -11.81 4.92
C HIS A 141 -14.26 -13.15 5.10
N THR A 142 -13.07 -13.32 4.51
CA THR A 142 -12.16 -14.45 4.81
C THR A 142 -11.51 -14.31 6.19
N LEU A 143 -11.34 -15.43 6.91
CA LEU A 143 -10.83 -15.40 8.28
C LEU A 143 -9.32 -15.17 8.32
N ARG A 144 -8.91 -13.90 8.39
CA ARG A 144 -7.53 -13.46 8.73
C ARG A 144 -7.19 -13.95 10.15
N ARG A 145 -6.67 -15.18 10.26
CA ARG A 145 -6.31 -15.84 11.52
C ARG A 145 -5.48 -14.91 12.41
N LYS A 146 -6.08 -14.48 13.51
CA LYS A 146 -5.47 -13.62 14.52
C LYS A 146 -5.48 -14.39 15.83
N LEU A 147 -4.36 -15.03 16.14
CA LEU A 147 -4.20 -15.88 17.32
C LEU A 147 -4.17 -15.02 18.59
N ALA A 148 -4.71 -15.55 19.69
CA ALA A 148 -4.73 -14.90 21.00
C ALA A 148 -3.58 -15.44 21.88
N PRO A 149 -2.90 -14.60 22.68
CA PRO A 149 -1.76 -15.02 23.49
C PRO A 149 -2.19 -15.78 24.75
N VAL A 150 -1.37 -16.76 25.15
CA VAL A 150 -1.47 -17.51 26.40
C VAL A 150 -0.34 -17.05 27.34
N PRO A 151 -0.59 -16.83 28.65
CA PRO A 151 0.46 -16.39 29.57
C PRO A 151 1.42 -17.52 29.95
N VAL A 152 2.72 -17.21 29.98
CA VAL A 152 3.79 -18.10 30.47
C VAL A 152 4.25 -17.73 31.90
N PRO A 153 4.67 -18.70 32.72
CA PRO A 153 4.99 -18.50 34.14
C PRO A 153 6.41 -17.95 34.38
N ALA A 154 6.65 -17.40 35.58
CA ALA A 154 7.93 -16.86 36.03
C ALA A 154 8.44 -17.53 37.31
N VAL A 155 9.76 -17.77 37.41
CA VAL A 155 10.52 -18.32 38.56
C VAL A 155 12.03 -18.11 38.33
N PRO A 156 12.90 -18.03 39.36
CA PRO A 156 12.79 -17.19 40.56
C PRO A 156 14.14 -16.49 40.95
N ASP A 157 14.14 -15.69 42.01
CA ASP A 157 15.33 -15.02 42.59
C ASP A 157 16.21 -15.91 43.51
N ALA A 158 17.53 -15.67 43.49
CA ALA A 158 18.51 -15.88 44.58
C ALA A 158 19.91 -15.38 44.16
N ALA A 159 20.80 -14.84 45.00
CA ALA A 159 20.69 -14.19 46.31
C ALA A 159 21.96 -13.31 46.53
N SER A 160 21.97 -12.37 47.48
CA SER A 160 23.12 -11.49 47.81
C SER A 160 23.91 -12.02 49.03
N PRO A 161 25.19 -11.61 49.26
CA PRO A 161 25.41 -10.41 50.10
C PRO A 161 26.63 -9.52 49.76
N SER A 162 26.70 -8.36 50.43
CA SER A 162 27.80 -7.35 50.47
C SER A 162 28.89 -7.71 51.52
N PRO A 163 30.01 -6.95 51.75
CA PRO A 163 30.12 -5.47 51.85
C PRO A 163 31.38 -4.80 51.20
N THR A 164 31.63 -3.55 51.60
CA THR A 164 32.44 -2.44 51.01
C THR A 164 33.72 -2.11 51.85
N PRO A 165 34.48 -1.01 51.64
CA PRO A 165 35.01 -0.25 50.47
C PRO A 165 36.59 -0.13 50.59
N PRO A 166 37.36 0.93 50.19
CA PRO A 166 37.12 2.11 49.34
C PRO A 166 38.23 2.46 48.29
N ASP A 167 37.91 3.49 47.48
CA ASP A 167 38.77 4.52 46.86
C ASP A 167 39.80 4.19 45.74
N ALA A 168 39.62 4.83 44.57
CA ALA A 168 40.66 5.42 43.68
C ALA A 168 40.16 5.67 42.23
N ALA A 169 40.05 6.94 41.83
CA ALA A 169 40.09 7.51 40.46
C ALA A 169 39.09 7.04 39.34
N PRO A 170 38.63 7.96 38.46
CA PRO A 170 37.72 7.63 37.36
C PRO A 170 38.44 7.17 36.07
N ALA A 171 38.13 5.95 35.61
CA ALA A 171 38.50 5.44 34.30
C ALA A 171 37.49 5.87 33.20
N PRO A 172 37.89 5.92 31.91
CA PRO A 172 37.00 6.34 30.81
C PRO A 172 35.80 5.39 30.62
N PRO A 173 34.69 5.85 29.98
CA PRO A 173 33.45 5.11 29.89
C PRO A 173 33.63 3.76 29.19
N ASN A 174 33.45 2.68 29.95
CA ASN A 174 33.56 1.31 29.46
C ASN A 174 32.69 1.08 28.23
N ALA A 175 33.33 0.71 27.13
CA ALA A 175 32.66 0.21 25.94
C ALA A 175 32.01 -1.15 26.29
N SER A 176 30.77 -1.09 26.77
CA SER A 176 29.91 -2.27 26.94
C SER A 176 30.01 -3.16 25.69
N PRO A 177 30.12 -4.49 25.84
CA PRO A 177 30.45 -5.35 24.71
C PRO A 177 29.46 -5.19 23.55
N GLY A 178 29.99 -5.23 22.33
CA GLY A 178 29.18 -5.31 21.12
C GLY A 178 28.38 -6.62 21.08
N GLY A 179 27.44 -6.72 20.14
CA GLY A 179 26.62 -7.92 19.97
C GLY A 179 27.48 -9.19 19.83
N SER A 180 26.96 -10.32 20.31
CA SER A 180 27.71 -11.59 20.35
C SER A 180 28.32 -11.90 18.98
N LYS A 181 29.63 -12.12 18.93
CA LYS A 181 30.38 -12.38 17.67
C LYS A 181 29.80 -13.57 16.89
N ARG A 182 29.18 -14.54 17.58
CA ARG A 182 28.46 -15.66 16.96
C ARG A 182 27.14 -15.21 16.30
N GLN A 183 26.38 -14.34 16.96
CA GLN A 183 25.12 -13.79 16.44
C GLN A 183 25.35 -12.88 15.23
N ILE A 184 26.40 -12.04 15.27
CA ILE A 184 26.79 -11.19 14.13
C ILE A 184 27.11 -12.07 12.92
N ARG A 185 27.98 -13.08 13.06
CA ARG A 185 28.31 -14.02 11.97
C ARG A 185 27.09 -14.78 11.43
N TYR A 186 26.17 -15.19 12.30
CA TYR A 186 24.93 -15.85 11.90
C TYR A 186 24.05 -14.93 11.03
N LEU A 187 23.82 -13.69 11.46
CA LEU A 187 23.04 -12.71 10.72
C LEU A 187 23.71 -12.30 9.40
N GLU A 188 25.04 -12.18 9.36
CA GLU A 188 25.81 -11.95 8.13
C GLU A 188 25.67 -13.12 7.13
N ASN A 189 25.64 -14.36 7.62
CA ASN A 189 25.41 -15.52 6.77
C ASN A 189 23.96 -15.59 6.28
N LEU A 190 22.97 -15.30 7.14
CA LEU A 190 21.56 -15.25 6.77
C LEU A 190 21.27 -14.16 5.72
N LEU A 191 21.92 -12.99 5.85
CA LEU A 191 21.89 -11.92 4.85
C LEU A 191 22.41 -12.41 3.48
N ARG A 192 23.49 -13.20 3.47
CA ARG A 192 24.04 -13.81 2.24
C ARG A 192 23.07 -14.83 1.62
N VAL A 193 22.45 -15.69 2.43
CA VAL A 193 21.44 -16.67 1.97
C VAL A 193 20.25 -15.95 1.33
N TYR A 194 19.69 -14.94 1.99
CA TYR A 194 18.59 -14.14 1.42
C TYR A 194 19.02 -13.37 0.16
N THR A 195 20.27 -12.88 0.09
CA THR A 195 20.80 -12.26 -1.14
C THR A 195 20.83 -13.25 -2.31
N GLY A 196 21.22 -14.51 -2.06
CA GLY A 196 21.21 -15.56 -3.09
C GLY A 196 19.80 -15.90 -3.56
N GLU A 197 18.87 -16.09 -2.63
CA GLU A 197 17.48 -16.45 -2.96
C GLU A 197 16.73 -15.30 -3.67
N ILE A 198 16.99 -14.03 -3.30
CA ILE A 198 16.46 -12.87 -4.03
C ILE A 198 16.92 -12.88 -5.50
N ARG A 199 18.19 -13.23 -5.78
CA ARG A 199 18.67 -13.34 -7.16
C ARG A 199 17.99 -14.46 -7.92
N ARG A 200 17.85 -15.64 -7.30
CA ARG A 200 17.15 -16.80 -7.88
C ARG A 200 15.68 -16.51 -8.20
N LEU A 201 15.01 -15.68 -7.38
CA LEU A 201 13.63 -15.22 -7.64
C LEU A 201 13.56 -14.14 -8.72
N GLN A 202 14.58 -13.28 -8.85
CA GLN A 202 14.67 -12.28 -9.93
C GLN A 202 15.00 -12.89 -11.31
N GLU A 203 15.68 -14.05 -11.32
CA GLU A 203 15.99 -14.82 -12.52
C GLU A 203 14.84 -15.73 -12.97
N ARG A 204 13.77 -15.87 -12.15
CA ARG A 204 12.61 -16.69 -12.48
C ARG A 204 11.63 -15.91 -13.35
N GLU A 205 11.32 -16.45 -14.53
CA GLU A 205 10.19 -16.02 -15.35
C GLU A 205 8.85 -16.35 -14.67
N LEU A 206 7.86 -15.46 -14.79
CA LEU A 206 6.49 -15.67 -14.30
C LEU A 206 5.56 -15.85 -15.50
N ASP A 207 4.65 -16.82 -15.41
CA ASP A 207 3.52 -16.93 -16.33
C ASP A 207 2.31 -16.12 -15.86
N LEU A 208 1.27 -16.05 -16.71
CA LEU A 208 0.06 -15.26 -16.44
C LEU A 208 -0.77 -15.78 -15.26
N ALA A 209 -0.65 -17.06 -14.88
CA ALA A 209 -1.33 -17.63 -13.72
C ALA A 209 -0.54 -17.38 -12.42
N GLU A 210 0.79 -17.37 -12.48
CA GLU A 210 1.63 -16.95 -11.36
C GLU A 210 1.48 -15.47 -11.03
N LEU A 211 1.14 -14.60 -12.00
CA LEU A 211 0.84 -13.18 -11.75
C LEU A 211 -0.28 -12.96 -10.72
N ASP A 212 -1.36 -13.75 -10.79
CA ASP A 212 -2.51 -13.68 -9.87
C ASP A 212 -2.32 -14.48 -8.57
N SER A 213 -1.20 -15.20 -8.42
CA SER A 213 -0.90 -15.99 -7.22
C SER A 213 -0.53 -15.10 -6.03
N GLU A 214 -1.21 -15.28 -4.89
CA GLU A 214 -0.90 -14.57 -3.64
C GLU A 214 0.49 -14.93 -3.09
N ASP A 215 1.12 -16.00 -3.58
CA ASP A 215 2.48 -16.46 -3.28
C ASP A 215 3.42 -16.47 -4.53
N SER A 216 3.18 -15.58 -5.51
CA SER A 216 4.02 -15.45 -6.71
C SER A 216 5.52 -15.17 -6.41
N PRO A 217 6.46 -15.53 -7.30
CA PRO A 217 7.90 -15.30 -7.07
C PRO A 217 8.24 -13.84 -6.75
N TYR A 218 7.57 -12.89 -7.42
CA TYR A 218 7.69 -11.44 -7.16
C TYR A 218 7.22 -11.04 -5.75
N LEU A 219 6.13 -11.63 -5.26
CA LEU A 219 5.66 -11.39 -3.89
C LEU A 219 6.57 -12.06 -2.85
N GLN A 220 7.17 -13.22 -3.16
CA GLN A 220 8.20 -13.85 -2.32
C GLN A 220 9.46 -12.97 -2.22
N GLU A 221 9.95 -12.43 -3.34
CA GLU A 221 11.08 -11.50 -3.40
C GLU A 221 10.82 -10.26 -2.51
N SER A 222 9.62 -9.68 -2.60
CA SER A 222 9.16 -8.55 -1.77
C SER A 222 9.08 -8.90 -0.27
N ARG A 223 8.72 -10.14 0.10
CA ARG A 223 8.76 -10.61 1.50
C ARG A 223 10.20 -10.76 1.99
N LEU A 224 11.09 -11.37 1.20
CA LEU A 224 12.50 -11.56 1.54
C LEU A 224 13.26 -10.24 1.66
N LYS A 225 13.09 -9.29 0.73
CA LYS A 225 13.67 -7.94 0.81
C LYS A 225 13.31 -7.23 2.13
N ARG A 226 12.07 -7.38 2.61
CA ARG A 226 11.62 -6.83 3.91
C ARG A 226 12.25 -7.55 5.10
N ARG A 227 12.35 -8.89 5.09
CA ARG A 227 13.07 -9.64 6.14
C ARG A 227 14.57 -9.28 6.18
N MET A 228 15.18 -9.11 5.00
CA MET A 228 16.58 -8.70 4.82
C MET A 228 16.90 -7.33 5.45
N MET A 229 16.02 -6.33 5.30
CA MET A 229 16.21 -5.01 5.94
C MET A 229 16.17 -5.08 7.47
N ARG A 230 15.30 -5.89 8.07
CA ARG A 230 15.28 -6.10 9.53
C ARG A 230 16.60 -6.71 10.04
N ILE A 231 17.16 -7.66 9.29
CA ILE A 231 18.46 -8.28 9.60
C ILE A 231 19.58 -7.23 9.52
N PHE A 232 19.56 -6.35 8.52
CA PHE A 232 20.49 -5.23 8.38
C PHE A 232 20.38 -4.24 9.55
N GLU A 233 19.18 -3.78 9.90
CA GLU A 233 18.93 -2.91 11.06
C GLU A 233 19.45 -3.54 12.36
N ARG A 234 19.19 -4.85 12.57
CA ARG A 234 19.67 -5.58 13.74
C ARG A 234 21.20 -5.74 13.74
N LEU A 235 21.82 -5.93 12.58
CA LEU A 235 23.28 -5.92 12.44
C LEU A 235 23.88 -4.55 12.78
N CYS A 236 23.28 -3.45 12.32
CA CYS A 236 23.74 -2.10 12.69
C CYS A 236 23.63 -1.83 14.20
N GLN A 237 22.53 -2.25 14.84
CA GLN A 237 22.38 -2.20 16.30
C GLN A 237 23.50 -2.99 17.02
N LEU A 238 23.73 -4.25 16.62
CA LEU A 238 24.71 -5.13 17.26
C LEU A 238 26.17 -4.67 17.04
N LYS A 239 26.46 -4.03 15.89
CA LYS A 239 27.77 -3.44 15.56
C LYS A 239 27.95 -1.99 16.06
N ARG A 240 26.88 -1.35 16.54
CA ARG A 240 26.83 0.08 16.91
C ARG A 240 27.14 1.03 15.73
N CYS A 241 26.71 0.64 14.54
CA CYS A 241 26.81 1.43 13.31
C CYS A 241 25.50 2.17 13.04
N SER A 242 25.55 3.22 12.22
CA SER A 242 24.33 3.85 11.67
C SER A 242 23.60 2.89 10.73
N SER A 243 22.28 3.06 10.57
CA SER A 243 21.46 2.37 9.56
C SER A 243 21.46 3.06 8.20
N LEU A 244 22.27 4.12 8.02
CA LEU A 244 22.49 4.79 6.74
C LEU A 244 23.11 3.82 5.73
N THR A 245 22.56 3.81 4.52
CA THR A 245 22.94 2.91 3.42
C THR A 245 23.89 3.55 2.41
N GLY A 246 24.13 4.86 2.52
CA GLY A 246 24.94 5.64 1.56
C GLY A 246 24.14 6.16 0.36
N ARG A 247 22.81 5.97 0.35
CA ARG A 247 21.91 6.37 -0.73
C ARG A 247 21.93 7.88 -0.99
N VAL A 248 21.62 8.27 -2.23
CA VAL A 248 21.68 9.67 -2.65
C VAL A 248 20.58 10.49 -1.97
N ILE A 249 19.43 9.90 -1.63
CA ILE A 249 18.42 10.57 -0.77
C ILE A 249 18.90 10.89 0.66
N GLU A 250 19.90 10.18 1.19
CA GLU A 250 20.47 10.44 2.53
C GLU A 250 21.39 11.67 2.54
N GLN A 251 21.86 12.10 1.37
CA GLN A 251 22.77 13.24 1.24
C GLN A 251 22.05 14.56 1.53
N ARG A 252 22.66 15.37 2.43
CA ARG A 252 22.15 16.69 2.82
C ARG A 252 22.28 17.68 1.67
N ILE A 253 21.15 18.19 1.18
CA ILE A 253 21.10 19.32 0.24
C ILE A 253 21.40 20.61 1.01
N PRO A 254 22.51 21.34 0.73
CA PRO A 254 22.71 22.67 1.28
C PRO A 254 21.79 23.68 0.57
N TYR A 255 21.35 24.70 1.31
CA TYR A 255 20.54 25.79 0.76
C TYR A 255 21.12 27.16 1.16
N ARG A 256 21.32 28.04 0.18
CA ARG A 256 21.92 29.38 0.35
C ARG A 256 21.28 30.46 -0.53
N GLY A 257 20.10 30.22 -1.10
CA GLY A 257 19.48 31.10 -2.10
C GLY A 257 19.04 32.49 -1.59
N THR A 258 18.79 32.66 -0.29
CA THR A 258 18.43 33.98 0.27
C THR A 258 19.62 34.67 0.92
N ARG A 259 19.55 36.01 1.05
CA ARG A 259 20.55 36.81 1.78
C ARG A 259 20.53 36.61 3.32
N TYR A 260 19.56 35.87 3.86
CA TYR A 260 19.31 35.74 5.30
C TYR A 260 19.72 34.35 5.81
N PRO A 261 20.83 34.20 6.57
CA PRO A 261 21.29 32.90 7.07
C PRO A 261 20.24 32.16 7.92
N GLU A 262 19.35 32.88 8.59
CA GLU A 262 18.28 32.38 9.46
C GLU A 262 17.22 31.65 8.64
N VAL A 263 16.83 32.26 7.53
CA VAL A 263 15.91 31.70 6.53
C VAL A 263 16.56 30.49 5.85
N ASN A 264 17.81 30.65 5.39
CA ASN A 264 18.56 29.57 4.75
C ASN A 264 18.65 28.32 5.66
N ARG A 265 19.09 28.50 6.91
CA ARG A 265 19.15 27.44 7.94
C ARG A 265 17.77 26.86 8.27
N ARG A 266 16.65 27.55 8.01
CA ARG A 266 15.30 27.03 8.28
C ARG A 266 14.77 26.21 7.11
N ILE A 267 14.98 26.67 5.87
CA ILE A 267 14.68 25.92 4.64
C ILE A 267 15.55 24.64 4.59
N GLU A 268 16.85 24.75 4.85
CA GLU A 268 17.77 23.60 4.85
C GLU A 268 17.34 22.49 5.85
N ARG A 269 16.86 22.85 7.06
CA ARG A 269 16.32 21.90 8.05
C ARG A 269 14.90 21.41 7.75
N PHE A 270 14.28 21.89 6.67
CA PHE A 270 12.97 21.47 6.22
C PHE A 270 13.09 20.48 5.04
N ILE A 271 13.93 20.78 4.06
CA ILE A 271 14.17 19.95 2.87
C ILE A 271 14.98 18.66 3.16
N ASN A 272 15.76 18.65 4.24
CA ASN A 272 16.56 17.50 4.67
C ASN A 272 15.87 16.65 5.75
N ARG A 273 14.54 16.63 5.74
CA ARG A 273 13.74 15.68 6.54
C ARG A 273 13.48 14.41 5.72
N PRO A 274 13.25 13.26 6.36
CA PRO A 274 12.77 12.08 5.64
C PRO A 274 11.47 12.41 4.89
N GLU A 275 11.35 11.87 3.67
CA GLU A 275 10.21 11.97 2.74
C GLU A 275 9.74 13.37 2.31
N ALA A 276 10.27 14.45 2.88
CA ALA A 276 9.82 15.81 2.63
C ALA A 276 9.95 16.22 1.15
N PHE A 277 8.80 16.56 0.56
CA PHE A 277 8.69 17.28 -0.70
C PHE A 277 7.76 18.48 -0.47
N PRO A 278 8.31 19.69 -0.26
CA PRO A 278 7.54 20.83 0.19
C PRO A 278 6.78 21.46 -0.98
N ASP A 279 5.59 22.00 -0.72
CA ASP A 279 4.90 22.88 -1.66
C ASP A 279 5.35 24.35 -1.50
N TYR A 280 4.92 25.22 -2.40
CA TYR A 280 5.17 26.66 -2.29
C TYR A 280 4.63 27.24 -0.97
N SER A 281 3.46 26.78 -0.53
CA SER A 281 2.83 27.23 0.71
C SER A 281 3.71 26.98 1.93
N ASP A 282 4.35 25.81 2.02
CA ASP A 282 5.21 25.43 3.13
C ASP A 282 6.55 26.16 3.12
N ILE A 283 7.15 26.40 1.95
CA ILE A 283 8.32 27.27 1.82
C ILE A 283 7.98 28.70 2.29
N LEU A 284 6.82 29.24 1.87
CA LEU A 284 6.34 30.55 2.32
C LEU A 284 6.07 30.59 3.84
N LYS A 285 5.39 29.57 4.41
CA LYS A 285 5.19 29.42 5.87
C LYS A 285 6.52 29.34 6.62
N VAL A 286 7.54 28.69 6.05
CA VAL A 286 8.90 28.59 6.61
C VAL A 286 9.59 29.96 6.63
N ILE A 287 9.52 30.72 5.53
CA ILE A 287 10.09 32.07 5.42
C ILE A 287 9.39 33.05 6.36
N GLN A 288 8.06 33.05 6.41
CA GLN A 288 7.28 33.87 7.35
C GLN A 288 7.65 33.57 8.81
N LYS A 289 7.73 32.29 9.19
CA LYS A 289 8.12 31.86 10.55
C LYS A 289 9.59 32.17 10.89
N ALA A 290 10.48 32.26 9.89
CA ALA A 290 11.85 32.73 10.09
C ALA A 290 11.90 34.26 10.26
N SER A 291 11.22 35.00 9.39
CA SER A 291 11.10 36.47 9.43
C SER A 291 10.57 36.97 10.77
N ALA A 292 9.43 36.42 11.23
CA ALA A 292 8.81 36.80 12.50
C ALA A 292 9.63 36.39 13.73
N ARG A 293 10.40 35.30 13.68
CA ARG A 293 11.25 34.84 14.79
C ARG A 293 12.53 35.66 14.95
N HIS A 294 13.05 36.20 13.85
CA HIS A 294 14.32 36.93 13.82
C HIS A 294 14.13 38.43 13.50
N SER A 295 12.89 38.93 13.58
CA SER A 295 12.50 40.33 13.35
C SER A 295 13.08 40.95 12.07
N LEU A 296 13.12 40.19 10.97
CA LEU A 296 13.83 40.57 9.74
C LEU A 296 13.18 41.72 8.94
N GLY A 297 12.05 42.28 9.41
CA GLY A 297 11.38 43.44 8.80
C GLY A 297 10.82 43.23 7.38
N LEU A 298 10.78 41.99 6.89
CA LEU A 298 10.51 41.69 5.48
C LEU A 298 9.07 41.99 5.07
N ALA A 299 8.90 42.77 4.01
CA ALA A 299 7.59 43.06 3.44
C ALA A 299 6.97 41.80 2.82
N ARG A 300 5.63 41.69 2.85
CA ARG A 300 4.91 40.50 2.36
C ARG A 300 5.32 40.07 0.94
N ARG A 301 5.35 41.02 -0.01
CA ARG A 301 5.77 40.79 -1.41
C ARG A 301 7.22 40.26 -1.53
N GLN A 302 8.12 40.68 -0.64
CA GLN A 302 9.50 40.18 -0.62
C GLN A 302 9.58 38.74 -0.11
N MET A 303 8.75 38.38 0.89
CA MET A 303 8.66 37.00 1.37
C MET A 303 8.02 36.07 0.32
N GLU A 304 7.04 36.55 -0.45
CA GLU A 304 6.40 35.81 -1.54
C GLU A 304 7.37 35.57 -2.71
N SER A 305 8.10 36.61 -3.15
CA SER A 305 9.16 36.47 -4.17
C SER A 305 10.28 35.51 -3.71
N MET A 306 10.83 35.67 -2.50
CA MET A 306 11.82 34.74 -1.98
C MET A 306 11.28 33.31 -1.83
N ALA A 307 9.99 33.13 -1.54
CA ALA A 307 9.38 31.80 -1.47
C ALA A 307 9.28 31.15 -2.86
N GLN A 308 8.99 31.93 -3.91
CA GLN A 308 8.92 31.43 -5.28
C GLN A 308 10.30 30.97 -5.79
N ASP A 309 11.33 31.79 -5.58
CA ASP A 309 12.71 31.46 -5.97
C ASP A 309 13.25 30.27 -5.16
N ALA A 310 13.05 30.28 -3.84
CA ALA A 310 13.46 29.19 -2.97
C ALA A 310 12.75 27.87 -3.30
N PHE A 311 11.44 27.91 -3.57
CA PHE A 311 10.66 26.73 -3.99
C PHE A 311 11.20 26.14 -5.30
N ARG A 312 11.57 26.98 -6.27
CA ARG A 312 12.13 26.52 -7.56
C ARG A 312 13.53 25.91 -7.40
N GLU A 313 14.43 26.56 -6.66
CA GLU A 313 15.78 26.05 -6.39
C GLU A 313 15.74 24.72 -5.61
N VAL A 314 14.90 24.65 -4.57
CA VAL A 314 14.69 23.45 -3.74
C VAL A 314 14.03 22.33 -4.52
N GLY A 315 12.96 22.63 -5.28
CA GLY A 315 12.22 21.65 -6.06
C GLY A 315 13.11 20.94 -7.07
N ASN A 316 13.89 21.72 -7.84
CA ASN A 316 14.87 21.18 -8.77
C ASN A 316 15.88 20.25 -8.08
N ARG A 317 16.52 20.68 -6.98
CA ARG A 317 17.49 19.83 -6.25
C ARG A 317 16.87 18.59 -5.61
N LEU A 318 15.61 18.66 -5.16
CA LEU A 318 14.89 17.49 -4.61
C LEU A 318 14.51 16.50 -5.71
N GLN A 319 14.10 16.99 -6.89
CA GLN A 319 13.82 16.16 -8.06
C GLN A 319 15.11 15.51 -8.59
N GLU A 320 16.20 16.28 -8.74
CA GLU A 320 17.52 15.79 -9.14
C GLU A 320 18.05 14.72 -8.17
N ARG A 321 18.01 14.98 -6.85
CA ARG A 321 18.41 13.99 -5.84
C ARG A 321 17.59 12.71 -5.91
N ARG A 322 16.27 12.80 -6.16
CA ARG A 322 15.39 11.62 -6.34
C ARG A 322 15.65 10.88 -7.66
N HIS A 323 15.96 11.61 -8.73
CA HIS A 323 16.28 11.02 -10.03
C HIS A 323 17.63 10.29 -10.00
N LEU A 324 18.67 10.91 -9.41
CA LEU A 324 19.96 10.26 -9.20
C LEU A 324 19.84 9.04 -8.28
N ASP A 325 19.10 9.14 -7.18
CA ASP A 325 18.86 8.00 -6.29
C ASP A 325 18.13 6.85 -6.99
N LEU A 326 17.18 7.14 -7.89
CA LEU A 326 16.59 6.12 -8.76
C LEU A 326 17.65 5.52 -9.69
N VAL A 327 18.35 6.34 -10.50
CA VAL A 327 19.32 5.87 -11.51
C VAL A 327 20.44 5.02 -10.91
N TYR A 328 20.95 5.38 -9.73
CA TYR A 328 22.02 4.61 -9.06
C TYR A 328 21.53 3.36 -8.30
N ASN A 329 20.22 3.16 -8.11
CA ASN A 329 19.66 2.04 -7.34
C ASN A 329 18.51 1.31 -8.09
N PHE A 330 18.45 1.45 -9.41
CA PHE A 330 17.40 0.85 -10.26
C PHE A 330 17.78 -0.57 -10.71
N GLY A 331 16.80 -1.48 -10.65
CA GLY A 331 16.93 -2.83 -11.22
C GLY A 331 17.67 -3.83 -10.32
N SER A 332 18.51 -4.66 -10.93
CA SER A 332 19.27 -5.75 -10.29
C SER A 332 20.54 -6.09 -11.09
N HIS A 333 21.24 -7.17 -10.69
CA HIS A 333 22.39 -7.72 -11.41
C HIS A 333 22.12 -8.11 -12.86
N LEU A 334 20.84 -8.26 -13.25
CA LEU A 334 20.42 -8.48 -14.64
C LEU A 334 20.45 -7.20 -15.48
N THR A 335 20.34 -6.03 -14.86
CA THR A 335 20.33 -4.71 -15.53
C THR A 335 21.63 -3.92 -15.38
N ASP A 336 22.49 -4.25 -14.41
CA ASP A 336 23.76 -3.55 -14.12
C ASP A 336 24.69 -3.37 -15.35
N GLN A 337 24.59 -4.28 -16.34
CA GLN A 337 25.41 -4.27 -17.55
C GLN A 337 24.74 -3.57 -18.76
N TYR A 338 23.49 -3.11 -18.62
CA TYR A 338 22.73 -2.54 -19.72
C TYR A 338 23.24 -1.16 -20.15
N ARG A 339 23.60 -1.03 -21.42
CA ARG A 339 24.00 0.25 -22.03
C ARG A 339 22.99 0.69 -23.10
N PRO A 340 22.27 1.81 -22.89
CA PRO A 340 21.42 2.39 -23.93
C PRO A 340 22.24 2.75 -25.18
N GLY A 341 21.89 2.16 -26.32
CA GLY A 341 22.43 2.54 -27.64
C GLY A 341 23.39 1.55 -28.31
N GLU A 342 23.97 0.58 -27.60
CA GLU A 342 24.87 -0.43 -28.21
C GLU A 342 24.11 -1.50 -29.04
N GLY A 343 22.77 -1.46 -29.02
CA GLY A 343 21.88 -2.37 -29.77
C GLY A 343 21.72 -2.05 -31.27
N ARG A 344 22.05 -3.01 -32.13
CA ARG A 344 22.12 -2.88 -33.60
C ARG A 344 20.80 -2.44 -34.27
N GLY A 345 20.76 -1.20 -34.75
CA GLY A 345 20.46 -0.81 -36.14
C GLY A 345 19.13 -1.17 -36.84
N ARG A 346 18.27 -2.06 -36.33
CA ARG A 346 16.98 -2.42 -36.96
C ARG A 346 15.74 -2.27 -36.08
N LEU A 347 15.88 -2.36 -34.75
CA LEU A 347 14.74 -2.26 -33.82
C LEU A 347 14.16 -0.83 -33.72
N TRP A 348 14.93 0.19 -34.12
CA TRP A 348 14.61 1.60 -33.97
C TRP A 348 13.33 2.07 -34.67
N ARG A 349 12.88 1.39 -35.74
CA ARG A 349 11.64 1.75 -36.45
C ARG A 349 10.39 1.45 -35.61
N GLY A 350 10.39 0.34 -34.85
CA GLY A 350 9.30 0.01 -33.92
C GLY A 350 9.33 0.88 -32.66
N GLY A 351 10.52 1.10 -32.08
CA GLY A 351 10.69 1.94 -30.89
C GLY A 351 10.24 3.40 -31.08
N GLY A 352 10.44 3.96 -32.28
CA GLY A 352 9.94 5.30 -32.63
C GLY A 352 8.41 5.37 -32.66
N ALA A 353 7.74 4.38 -33.25
CA ALA A 353 6.28 4.30 -33.27
C ALA A 353 5.70 4.11 -31.85
N HIS A 354 6.28 3.18 -31.07
CA HIS A 354 5.86 2.94 -29.69
C HIS A 354 6.06 4.18 -28.79
N ARG A 355 7.16 4.93 -28.94
CA ARG A 355 7.34 6.23 -28.27
C ARG A 355 6.23 7.20 -28.65
N GLY A 356 5.91 7.34 -29.94
CA GLY A 356 4.83 8.23 -30.40
C GLY A 356 3.46 7.87 -29.82
N VAL A 357 3.15 6.57 -29.73
CA VAL A 357 1.92 6.07 -29.11
C VAL A 357 1.89 6.38 -27.60
N VAL A 358 2.99 6.17 -26.88
CA VAL A 358 3.07 6.52 -25.44
C VAL A 358 2.95 8.03 -25.21
N GLU A 359 3.66 8.86 -25.99
CA GLU A 359 3.58 10.32 -25.87
C GLU A 359 2.17 10.86 -26.23
N LEU A 360 1.43 10.19 -27.13
CA LEU A 360 0.02 10.49 -27.40
C LEU A 360 -0.91 10.02 -26.27
N LEU A 361 -0.68 8.82 -25.70
CA LEU A 361 -1.44 8.30 -24.57
C LEU A 361 -1.30 9.19 -23.33
N GLU A 362 -0.07 9.47 -22.88
CA GLU A 362 0.22 10.36 -21.75
C GLU A 362 -0.39 11.75 -21.94
N ARG A 363 -0.36 12.27 -23.17
CA ARG A 363 -0.98 13.56 -23.53
C ARG A 363 -2.50 13.49 -23.53
N SER A 364 -3.10 12.36 -23.91
CA SER A 364 -4.54 12.13 -23.84
C SER A 364 -5.02 11.98 -22.38
N GLU A 365 -4.27 11.27 -21.53
CA GLU A 365 -4.57 11.13 -20.11
C GLU A 365 -4.38 12.44 -19.34
N GLY A 366 -3.32 13.20 -19.67
CA GLY A 366 -3.09 14.54 -19.15
C GLY A 366 -4.20 15.52 -19.54
N ALA A 367 -4.65 15.47 -20.79
CA ALA A 367 -5.82 16.24 -21.25
C ALA A 367 -7.10 15.80 -20.54
N HIS A 368 -7.36 14.50 -20.42
CA HIS A 368 -8.52 13.95 -19.71
C HIS A 368 -8.52 14.36 -18.23
N ARG A 369 -7.37 14.26 -17.53
CA ARG A 369 -7.23 14.74 -16.14
C ARG A 369 -7.47 16.25 -16.04
N GLY A 370 -6.96 17.05 -16.97
CA GLY A 370 -7.22 18.50 -17.02
C GLY A 370 -8.69 18.84 -17.26
N VAL A 371 -9.37 18.07 -18.13
CA VAL A 371 -10.82 18.19 -18.36
C VAL A 371 -11.63 17.76 -17.12
N VAL A 372 -11.19 16.73 -16.39
CA VAL A 372 -11.79 16.33 -15.11
C VAL A 372 -11.59 17.40 -14.03
N GLU A 373 -10.41 18.01 -13.90
CA GLU A 373 -10.15 19.11 -12.95
C GLU A 373 -10.89 20.42 -13.32
N LEU A 374 -11.33 20.56 -14.58
CA LEU A 374 -12.23 21.61 -15.05
C LEU A 374 -13.71 21.25 -14.83
N LEU A 375 -14.09 19.97 -14.92
CA LEU A 375 -15.42 19.46 -14.59
C LEU A 375 -15.71 19.55 -13.07
N GLU A 376 -14.74 19.20 -12.22
CA GLU A 376 -14.84 19.39 -10.77
C GLU A 376 -14.94 20.88 -10.35
N ARG A 377 -14.52 21.80 -11.23
CA ARG A 377 -14.75 23.25 -11.08
C ARG A 377 -16.06 23.75 -11.71
N SER A 378 -16.84 22.91 -12.40
CA SER A 378 -17.96 23.34 -13.24
C SER A 378 -19.14 22.36 -13.22
N ASP A 379 -19.88 22.37 -12.11
CA ASP A 379 -20.99 21.45 -11.82
C ASP A 379 -22.24 21.57 -12.74
N GLY A 380 -22.23 22.53 -13.68
CA GLY A 380 -23.43 23.03 -14.37
C GLY A 380 -23.83 22.38 -15.71
N ALA A 381 -22.96 21.62 -16.39
CA ALA A 381 -23.08 21.37 -17.84
C ALA A 381 -23.36 19.90 -18.25
N ARG A 382 -24.16 19.14 -17.49
CA ARG A 382 -24.27 17.67 -17.57
C ARG A 382 -24.93 17.04 -18.83
N ARG A 383 -25.15 17.77 -19.93
CA ARG A 383 -25.76 17.20 -21.17
C ARG A 383 -24.77 17.09 -22.35
N GLY A 384 -24.19 18.19 -22.83
CA GLY A 384 -23.23 18.14 -23.96
C GLY A 384 -21.95 17.35 -23.67
N VAL A 385 -21.67 17.06 -22.39
CA VAL A 385 -20.53 16.22 -21.96
C VAL A 385 -20.73 14.74 -22.31
N VAL A 386 -21.97 14.23 -22.38
CA VAL A 386 -22.21 12.81 -22.70
C VAL A 386 -21.91 12.52 -24.16
N GLU A 387 -22.42 13.35 -25.08
CA GLU A 387 -22.13 13.23 -26.53
C GLU A 387 -20.63 13.39 -26.83
N LEU A 388 -19.94 14.28 -26.11
CA LEU A 388 -18.47 14.42 -26.21
C LEU A 388 -17.74 13.16 -25.74
N ILE A 389 -18.17 12.54 -24.63
CA ILE A 389 -17.56 11.30 -24.12
C ILE A 389 -17.86 10.12 -25.05
N GLU A 390 -19.08 9.97 -25.56
CA GLU A 390 -19.44 8.89 -26.49
C GLU A 390 -18.77 9.05 -27.87
N GLY A 391 -18.62 10.29 -28.35
CA GLY A 391 -17.81 10.61 -29.53
C GLY A 391 -16.33 10.26 -29.34
N TRP A 392 -15.76 10.60 -28.18
CA TRP A 392 -14.38 10.20 -27.83
C TRP A 392 -14.22 8.69 -27.72
N TRP A 393 -15.14 7.98 -27.04
CA TRP A 393 -15.12 6.52 -26.92
C TRP A 393 -15.23 5.82 -28.27
N SER A 394 -16.02 6.38 -29.20
CA SER A 394 -16.14 5.87 -30.57
C SER A 394 -14.83 6.07 -31.35
N SER A 395 -14.18 7.23 -31.20
CA SER A 395 -12.86 7.48 -31.78
C SER A 395 -11.77 6.58 -31.17
N TRP A 396 -11.81 6.33 -29.85
CA TRP A 396 -10.86 5.46 -29.14
C TRP A 396 -11.01 4.00 -29.57
N ARG A 397 -12.24 3.53 -29.81
CA ARG A 397 -12.51 2.20 -30.37
C ARG A 397 -11.91 2.03 -31.77
N GLY A 398 -12.06 3.03 -32.64
CA GLY A 398 -11.44 3.01 -33.98
C GLY A 398 -9.91 3.04 -33.95
N VAL A 399 -9.30 3.61 -32.90
CA VAL A 399 -7.83 3.51 -32.67
C VAL A 399 -7.44 2.10 -32.20
N MET A 400 -8.24 1.45 -31.34
CA MET A 400 -7.99 0.07 -30.91
C MET A 400 -8.12 -0.93 -32.08
N GLU A 401 -9.15 -0.82 -32.92
CA GLU A 401 -9.32 -1.65 -34.12
C GLU A 401 -8.14 -1.50 -35.10
N LEU A 402 -7.56 -0.29 -35.21
CA LEU A 402 -6.32 -0.04 -35.97
C LEU A 402 -5.07 -0.70 -35.36
N VAL A 403 -5.00 -0.82 -34.03
CA VAL A 403 -3.90 -1.51 -33.32
C VAL A 403 -4.03 -3.02 -33.42
N GLU A 404 -5.25 -3.57 -33.30
CA GLU A 404 -5.52 -5.00 -33.48
C GLU A 404 -5.26 -5.46 -34.93
N GLY A 405 -5.61 -4.64 -35.91
CA GLY A 405 -5.26 -4.86 -37.32
C GLY A 405 -3.74 -4.88 -37.58
N TRP A 406 -2.95 -4.15 -36.79
CA TRP A 406 -1.48 -4.17 -36.85
C TRP A 406 -0.82 -5.36 -36.13
N TRP A 407 -1.58 -6.13 -35.34
CA TRP A 407 -1.11 -7.36 -34.69
C TRP A 407 -1.43 -8.64 -35.50
N SER A 408 -2.18 -8.51 -36.59
CA SER A 408 -2.68 -9.63 -37.41
C SER A 408 -2.10 -9.65 -38.83
N SER A 409 -0.82 -9.26 -39.00
CA SER A 409 -0.10 -9.20 -40.29
C SER A 409 1.40 -9.44 -40.14
#